data_AF-A0ABD2KBI0-F1
#
_entry.id   AF-A0ABD2KBI0-F1
#
_cell.length_a   1.000
_cell.length_b   1.000
_cell.length_c   1.000
_cell.angle_alpha   90.00
_cell.angle_beta   90.00
_cell.angle_gamma   90.00
#
_symmetry.space_group_name_H-M   'P 1'
#
loop_
_entity.id
_entity.type
_entity.pdbx_description
1 polymer ?
#
loop_
_entity_poly.entity_id
_entity_poly.type
_entity_poly.pdbx_seq_one_letter_code
_entity_poly.pdbx_strand_id
1 'polypeptide(L)'
;MEVSTETDLEGPNSLGLAMDAVCIGSRSDSRICIVGENGAGKTTLLKLLLGDYSPTNGTRSANRRLNIGYFTQHHVDQLDLDDSPLELLAQRFPGLGQEEYRAAMGRFGLSGDIVFQSIATLSGIVPKLMT
;
A
#
# COMPACT_ATOMS: atom_id res chain seq x y z
N MET A 1 8.81 10.90 -7.58
CA MET A 1 7.92 11.53 -6.60
C MET A 1 8.80 12.21 -5.56
N GLU A 2 8.40 13.37 -5.08
CA GLU A 2 9.16 14.14 -4.08
C GLU A 2 8.19 14.75 -3.06
N VAL A 3 8.55 14.66 -1.78
CA VAL A 3 7.89 15.37 -0.68
C VAL A 3 8.97 16.16 0.03
N SER A 4 8.75 17.46 0.11
CA SER A 4 9.60 18.38 0.84
C SER A 4 8.71 19.16 1.77
N THR A 5 8.74 18.83 3.06
CA THR A 5 8.11 19.64 4.09
C THR A 5 9.14 20.65 4.57
N GLU A 6 8.80 21.93 4.46
CA GLU A 6 9.51 22.98 5.18
C GLU A 6 8.73 23.21 6.46
N THR A 7 9.39 23.32 7.61
CA THR A 7 8.73 23.76 8.84
C THR A 7 9.57 24.86 9.44
N ASP A 8 9.01 26.07 9.39
CA ASP A 8 9.27 27.08 10.42
C ASP A 8 8.26 26.84 11.56
N LEU A 9 8.79 26.88 12.79
CA LEU A 9 8.10 26.58 14.04
C LEU A 9 6.92 27.53 14.31
N GLU A 10 5.98 27.03 15.11
CA GLU A 10 4.93 27.72 15.90
C GLU A 10 3.49 27.69 15.37
N GLY A 11 2.71 26.75 15.92
CA GLY A 11 1.26 26.83 16.05
C GLY A 11 0.84 26.24 17.41
N PRO A 12 0.05 26.95 18.25
CA PRO A 12 -0.03 26.64 19.69
C PRO A 12 -1.00 25.51 20.06
N ASN A 13 -1.60 24.79 19.10
CA ASN A 13 -2.67 23.82 19.40
C ASN A 13 -2.76 22.64 18.40
N SER A 14 -1.73 21.80 18.32
CA SER A 14 -1.87 20.51 17.63
C SER A 14 -1.36 19.37 18.50
N LEU A 15 -2.31 18.60 19.05
CA LEU A 15 -2.09 17.22 19.45
C LEU A 15 -1.79 16.41 18.17
N GLY A 16 -0.59 16.57 17.63
CA GLY A 16 -0.27 16.13 16.26
C GLY A 16 1.15 15.63 16.16
N LEU A 17 1.31 14.43 15.58
CA LEU A 17 2.59 13.87 15.18
C LEU A 17 3.34 14.90 14.31
N ALA A 18 4.37 15.54 14.86
CA ALA A 18 5.17 16.52 14.14
C ALA A 18 6.29 15.82 13.37
N MET A 19 6.35 16.05 12.06
CA MET A 19 7.47 15.67 11.19
C MET A 19 8.04 16.97 10.65
N ASP A 20 9.18 17.40 11.18
CA ASP A 20 9.79 18.67 10.82
C ASP A 20 10.87 18.49 9.76
N ALA A 21 10.91 19.39 8.78
CA ALA A 21 11.95 19.50 7.75
C ALA A 21 12.27 18.19 7.00
N VAL A 22 11.24 17.48 6.51
CA VAL A 22 11.40 16.20 5.81
C VAL A 22 11.50 16.41 4.31
N CYS A 23 12.68 16.16 3.74
CA CYS A 23 12.90 16.13 2.28
C CYS A 23 13.18 14.69 1.81
N ILE A 24 12.25 14.11 1.05
CA ILE A 24 12.34 12.76 0.50
C ILE A 24 11.99 12.77 -0.98
N GLY A 25 12.96 12.37 -1.80
CA GLY A 25 12.79 12.12 -3.23
C GLY A 25 12.88 10.62 -3.55
N SER A 26 12.04 10.17 -4.49
CA SER A 26 12.03 8.80 -5.00
C SER A 26 11.96 8.79 -6.53
N ARG A 27 12.77 7.94 -7.13
CA ARG A 27 12.85 7.61 -8.56
C ARG A 27 12.32 6.19 -8.80
N SER A 28 12.12 5.80 -10.05
CA SER A 28 11.55 4.50 -10.42
C SER A 28 12.35 3.28 -9.93
N ASP A 29 13.63 3.46 -9.65
CA ASP A 29 14.56 2.44 -9.15
C ASP A 29 14.83 2.53 -7.64
N SER A 30 14.19 3.50 -6.96
CA SER A 30 14.44 3.76 -5.55
C SER A 30 13.85 2.67 -4.65
N ARG A 31 14.66 2.21 -3.70
CA ARG A 31 14.25 1.31 -2.62
C ARG A 31 14.44 2.06 -1.31
N ILE A 32 13.34 2.49 -0.70
CA ILE A 32 13.36 3.32 0.51
C ILE A 32 12.76 2.51 1.65
N CYS A 33 13.46 2.45 2.79
CA CYS A 33 12.96 1.86 4.03
C CYS A 33 12.83 2.96 5.08
N ILE A 34 11.62 3.10 5.65
CA ILE A 34 11.35 4.04 6.74
C ILE A 34 11.41 3.26 8.05
N VAL A 35 12.43 3.53 8.86
CA VAL A 35 12.65 2.89 10.17
C VAL A 35 12.51 3.93 11.29
N GLY A 36 12.13 3.46 12.47
CA GLY A 36 11.92 4.31 13.65
C GLY A 36 11.02 3.61 14.66
N GLU A 37 10.89 4.19 15.85
CA GLU A 37 10.07 3.63 16.91
C GLU A 37 8.57 3.68 16.59
N ASN A 38 7.78 2.85 17.27
CA ASN A 38 6.33 2.91 17.15
C ASN A 38 5.81 4.26 17.65
N GLY A 39 4.95 4.91 16.88
CA GLY A 39 4.49 6.28 17.16
C GLY A 39 5.36 7.38 16.55
N ALA A 40 6.54 7.08 15.99
CA ALA A 40 7.40 8.08 15.32
C ALA A 40 6.85 8.61 13.98
N GLY A 41 5.61 8.32 13.61
CA GLY A 41 4.97 8.89 12.41
C GLY A 41 5.30 8.26 11.07
N LYS A 42 5.87 7.06 11.05
CA LYS A 42 6.11 6.28 9.81
C LYS A 42 4.86 6.15 8.92
N THR A 43 3.73 5.75 9.52
CA THR A 43 2.45 5.63 8.79
C THR A 43 1.94 6.98 8.30
N THR A 44 2.15 8.04 9.07
CA THR A 44 1.79 9.41 8.67
C THR A 44 2.64 9.89 7.50
N LEU A 45 3.94 9.62 7.52
CA LEU A 45 4.85 9.92 6.41
C LEU A 45 4.48 9.14 5.15
N LEU A 46 4.11 7.86 5.29
CA LEU A 46 3.58 7.07 4.17
C LEU A 46 2.30 7.71 3.60
N LYS A 47 1.35 8.12 4.44
CA LYS A 47 0.12 8.81 3.99
C LYS A 47 0.40 10.14 3.29
N LEU A 48 1.38 10.92 3.75
CA LEU A 48 1.85 12.13 3.05
C LEU A 48 2.43 11.77 1.67
N LEU A 49 3.22 10.71 1.56
CA LEU A 49 3.72 10.22 0.27
C LEU A 49 2.59 9.70 -0.63
N LEU A 50 1.58 9.04 -0.09
CA LEU A 50 0.42 8.60 -0.87
C LEU A 50 -0.42 9.79 -1.38
N GLY A 51 -0.38 10.91 -0.64
CA GLY A 51 -1.21 12.08 -0.91
C GLY A 51 -2.54 12.06 -0.15
N ASP A 52 -2.74 11.08 0.74
CA ASP A 52 -3.89 11.01 1.64
C ASP A 52 -3.89 12.18 2.63
N TYR A 53 -2.70 12.63 3.02
CA TYR A 53 -2.50 13.85 3.80
C TYR A 53 -1.76 14.89 2.97
N SER A 54 -2.15 16.16 3.16
CA SER A 54 -1.42 17.30 2.65
C SER A 54 -0.42 17.78 3.71
N PRO A 55 0.81 18.14 3.32
CA PRO A 55 1.74 18.73 4.26
C PRO A 55 1.19 20.07 4.75
N THR A 56 1.32 20.35 6.05
CA THR A 56 0.91 21.64 6.62
C THR A 56 1.72 22.79 6.01
N ASN A 57 3.01 22.56 5.81
CA ASN A 57 3.96 23.47 5.17
C ASN A 57 4.88 22.69 4.21
N GLY A 58 5.38 23.37 3.18
CA GLY A 58 6.14 22.76 2.08
C GLY A 58 5.26 22.22 0.95
N THR A 59 5.80 21.32 0.14
CA THR A 59 5.13 20.81 -1.07
C THR A 59 5.28 19.31 -1.27
N ARG A 60 4.26 18.72 -1.90
CA ARG A 60 4.29 17.34 -2.42
C ARG A 60 4.17 17.40 -3.94
N SER A 61 5.13 16.80 -4.64
CA SER A 61 5.14 16.70 -6.09
C SER A 61 5.17 15.24 -6.55
N ALA A 62 4.16 14.84 -7.30
CA ALA A 62 4.06 13.51 -7.90
C ALA A 62 3.70 13.63 -9.39
N ASN A 63 4.20 12.69 -10.20
CA ASN A 63 3.81 12.62 -11.60
C ASN A 63 2.30 12.30 -11.70
N ARG A 64 1.56 13.01 -12.54
CA ARG A 64 0.11 12.79 -12.74
C ARG A 64 -0.26 11.37 -13.18
N ARG A 65 0.67 10.64 -13.81
CA ARG A 65 0.48 9.24 -14.24
C ARG A 65 1.07 8.23 -13.25
N LEU A 66 1.49 8.67 -12.07
CA LEU A 66 2.02 7.77 -11.05
C LEU A 66 0.89 6.91 -10.50
N ASN A 67 1.00 5.59 -10.66
CA ASN A 67 0.14 4.63 -9.98
C ASN A 67 0.86 4.13 -8.73
N ILE A 68 0.23 4.25 -7.56
CA ILE A 68 0.83 3.87 -6.27
C ILE A 68 0.06 2.67 -5.72
N GLY A 69 0.76 1.53 -5.57
CA GLY A 69 0.27 0.41 -4.78
C GLY A 69 0.63 0.61 -3.31
N TYR A 70 -0.36 0.54 -2.42
CA TYR A 70 -0.16 0.70 -0.98
C TYR A 70 -0.70 -0.52 -0.24
N PHE A 71 0.17 -1.17 0.54
CA PHE A 71 -0.17 -2.37 1.30
C PHE A 71 -0.02 -2.10 2.79
N THR A 72 -1.08 -2.36 3.58
CA THR A 72 -1.09 -2.19 5.03
C THR A 72 -1.38 -3.50 5.73
N GLN A 73 -0.91 -3.62 6.97
CA GLN A 73 -1.10 -4.83 7.76
C GLN A 73 -2.59 -5.17 8.03
N HIS A 74 -3.48 -4.18 7.98
CA HIS A 74 -4.93 -4.35 8.23
C HIS A 74 -5.77 -4.63 6.96
N HIS A 75 -5.20 -4.63 5.76
CA HIS A 75 -5.99 -4.87 4.53
C HIS A 75 -6.54 -6.30 4.42
N VAL A 76 -5.97 -7.24 5.18
CA VAL A 76 -6.38 -8.65 5.19
C VAL A 76 -7.82 -8.81 5.70
N ASP A 77 -8.30 -7.90 6.55
CA ASP A 77 -9.62 -7.99 7.20
C ASP A 77 -10.80 -7.64 6.27
N GLN A 78 -10.53 -7.22 5.01
CA GLN A 78 -11.56 -6.86 4.02
C GLN A 78 -11.78 -7.92 2.93
N LEU A 79 -11.11 -9.07 3.01
CA LEU A 79 -11.29 -10.16 2.07
C LEU A 79 -12.47 -11.02 2.50
N ASP A 80 -13.35 -11.34 1.55
CA ASP A 80 -14.34 -12.40 1.77
C ASP A 80 -13.59 -13.73 1.80
N LEU A 81 -13.45 -14.30 2.99
CA LEU A 81 -12.62 -15.48 3.23
C LEU A 81 -13.24 -16.76 2.65
N ASP A 82 -14.53 -16.71 2.30
CA ASP A 82 -15.26 -17.84 1.74
C ASP A 82 -14.99 -18.00 0.23
N ASP A 83 -14.61 -16.92 -0.46
CA ASP A 83 -14.26 -16.96 -1.89
C ASP A 83 -12.90 -17.63 -2.13
N SER A 84 -12.74 -18.21 -3.33
CA SER A 84 -11.42 -18.64 -3.79
C SER A 84 -10.58 -17.47 -4.32
N PRO A 85 -9.23 -17.54 -4.28
CA PRO A 85 -8.35 -16.53 -4.87
C PRO A 85 -8.69 -16.19 -6.32
N LEU A 86 -9.10 -17.19 -7.10
CA LEU A 86 -9.47 -17.02 -8.50
C LEU A 86 -10.77 -16.21 -8.63
N GLU A 87 -11.79 -16.54 -7.85
CA GLU A 87 -13.08 -15.83 -7.84
C GLU A 87 -12.89 -14.39 -7.37
N LEU A 88 -12.08 -14.17 -6.35
CA LEU A 88 -11.79 -12.84 -5.84
C LEU A 88 -11.15 -11.94 -6.91
N LEU A 89 -10.17 -12.44 -7.65
CA LEU A 89 -9.55 -11.69 -8.76
C LEU A 89 -10.53 -11.45 -9.90
N ALA A 90 -11.34 -12.46 -10.26
CA ALA A 90 -12.34 -12.34 -11.32
C ALA A 90 -13.45 -11.32 -10.97
N GLN A 91 -13.88 -11.29 -9.72
CA GLN A 91 -14.85 -10.30 -9.22
C GLN A 91 -14.25 -8.89 -9.19
N ARG A 92 -13.00 -8.74 -8.73
CA ARG A 92 -12.38 -7.42 -8.53
C ARG A 92 -11.86 -6.79 -9.82
N PHE A 93 -11.41 -7.61 -10.77
CA PHE A 93 -10.87 -7.16 -12.05
C PHE A 93 -11.56 -7.88 -13.21
N PRO A 94 -12.87 -7.67 -13.45
CA PRO A 94 -13.60 -8.42 -14.47
C PRO A 94 -13.04 -8.17 -15.86
N GLY A 95 -12.97 -9.22 -16.68
CA GLY A 95 -12.64 -9.12 -18.11
C GLY A 95 -11.46 -9.96 -18.60
N LEU A 96 -10.79 -10.72 -17.73
CA LEU A 96 -9.77 -11.70 -18.15
C LEU A 96 -10.32 -13.13 -18.11
N GLY A 97 -9.71 -14.03 -18.87
CA GLY A 97 -10.00 -15.46 -18.80
C GLY A 97 -9.42 -16.10 -17.53
N GLN A 98 -10.00 -17.23 -17.07
CA GLN A 98 -9.48 -17.95 -15.90
C GLN A 98 -7.99 -18.31 -16.02
N GLU A 99 -7.54 -18.66 -17.23
CA GLU A 99 -6.15 -19.05 -17.48
C GLU A 99 -5.17 -17.87 -17.31
N GLU A 100 -5.61 -16.64 -17.61
CA GLU A 100 -4.83 -15.42 -17.39
C GLU A 100 -4.71 -15.09 -15.89
N TYR A 101 -5.79 -15.24 -15.12
CA TYR A 101 -5.73 -15.09 -13.67
C TYR A 101 -4.84 -16.16 -13.02
N ARG A 102 -4.89 -17.42 -13.49
CA ARG A 102 -3.96 -18.47 -13.05
C ARG A 102 -2.52 -18.12 -13.36
N ALA A 103 -2.24 -17.62 -14.55
CA ALA A 103 -0.89 -17.21 -14.92
C ALA A 103 -0.40 -16.03 -14.07
N ALA A 104 -1.28 -15.07 -13.76
CA ALA A 104 -0.97 -13.97 -12.86
C ALA A 104 -0.67 -14.45 -11.43
N MET A 105 -1.51 -15.32 -10.88
CA MET A 105 -1.33 -15.94 -9.56
C MET A 105 -0.09 -16.83 -9.47
N GLY A 106 0.28 -17.52 -10.56
CA GLY A 106 1.50 -18.32 -10.61
C GLY A 106 2.77 -17.50 -10.39
N ARG A 107 2.80 -16.23 -10.86
CA ARG A 107 3.93 -15.30 -10.60
C ARG A 107 4.10 -14.95 -9.13
N PHE A 108 3.04 -15.15 -8.36
CA PHE A 108 2.94 -14.88 -6.94
C PHE A 108 3.08 -16.15 -6.07
N GLY A 109 3.40 -17.30 -6.70
CA GLY A 109 3.59 -18.58 -6.01
C GLY A 109 2.27 -19.31 -5.68
N LEU A 110 1.14 -18.83 -6.19
CA LEU A 110 -0.17 -19.45 -6.05
C LEU A 110 -0.45 -20.30 -7.29
N SER A 111 -0.41 -21.61 -7.15
CA SER A 111 -0.51 -22.54 -8.28
C SER A 111 -1.19 -23.84 -7.87
N GLY A 112 -1.60 -24.65 -8.86
CA GLY A 112 -2.30 -25.90 -8.62
C GLY A 112 -3.71 -25.67 -8.09
N ASP A 113 -4.14 -26.49 -7.14
CA ASP A 113 -5.51 -26.48 -6.60
C ASP A 113 -5.73 -25.37 -5.55
N ILE A 114 -4.65 -24.75 -5.06
CA ILE A 114 -4.68 -23.66 -4.06
C ILE A 114 -5.53 -22.47 -4.53
N VAL A 115 -5.58 -22.20 -5.84
CA VAL A 115 -6.37 -21.09 -6.41
C VAL A 115 -7.89 -21.33 -6.37
N PHE A 116 -8.32 -22.56 -6.10
CA PHE A 116 -9.72 -22.96 -5.96
C PHE A 116 -10.14 -23.18 -4.52
N GLN A 117 -9.19 -23.19 -3.58
CA GLN A 117 -9.49 -23.34 -2.16
C GLN A 117 -9.97 -22.01 -1.60
N SER A 118 -10.86 -22.08 -0.60
CA SER A 118 -11.29 -20.89 0.14
C SER A 118 -10.09 -20.20 0.79
N ILE A 119 -10.05 -18.86 0.69
CA ILE A 119 -8.99 -18.01 1.25
C ILE A 119 -8.81 -18.25 2.76
N ALA A 120 -9.85 -18.63 3.49
CA ALA A 120 -9.80 -19.00 4.91
C ALA A 120 -8.85 -20.16 5.22
N THR A 121 -8.68 -21.08 4.28
CA THR A 121 -7.87 -22.31 4.46
C THR A 121 -6.40 -22.11 4.10
N LEU A 122 -6.07 -20.96 3.52
CA LEU A 122 -4.73 -20.65 3.04
C LEU A 122 -3.87 -20.02 4.14
N SER A 123 -2.59 -20.37 4.15
CA SER A 123 -1.59 -19.69 4.97
C SER A 123 -1.66 -18.18 4.73
N GLY A 124 -1.60 -17.36 5.79
CA GLY A 124 -1.84 -15.90 5.78
C GLY A 124 -0.95 -15.04 4.87
N ILE A 125 -0.12 -15.66 4.01
CA ILE A 125 0.60 -15.03 2.89
C ILE A 125 -0.33 -14.80 1.70
N VAL A 126 -1.29 -15.69 1.42
CA VAL A 126 -2.15 -15.60 0.23
C VAL A 126 -3.11 -14.40 0.26
N PRO A 127 -3.81 -14.12 1.38
CA PRO A 127 -4.66 -12.93 1.49
C PRO A 127 -3.88 -11.63 1.24
N LYS A 128 -2.61 -11.57 1.67
CA LYS A 128 -1.75 -10.40 1.53
C LYS A 128 -1.31 -10.10 0.10
N LEU A 129 -1.38 -11.09 -0.80
CA LEU A 129 -1.03 -10.89 -2.21
C LEU A 129 -2.22 -10.53 -3.10
N MET A 130 -3.44 -10.66 -2.57
CA MET A 130 -4.69 -10.52 -3.33
C MET A 130 -5.35 -9.14 -3.16
N THR A 131 -4.77 -8.25 -2.35
CA THR A 131 -5.24 -6.87 -2.09
C THR A 131 -4.29 -5.85 -2.69
#